data_AF-A0A7X7MC74-F1
#
_entry.id   AF-A0A7X7MC74-F1
#
_cell.length_a   1.000
_cell.length_b   1.000
_cell.length_c   1.000
_cell.angle_alpha   90.00
_cell.angle_beta   90.00
_cell.angle_gamma   90.00
#
_symmetry.space_group_name_H-M   'P 1'
#
loop_
_entity.id
_entity.type
_entity.pdbx_description
1 polymer ?
#
loop_
_entity_poly.entity_id
_entity_poly.type
_entity_poly.pdbx_seq_one_letter_code
_entity_poly.pdbx_strand_id
1 'polypeptide(L)'
;MIRINENFDKLQSSYLFSEIARRVRDYQATEPPRRIIRLGIGDVTEPLPPACIVALHRAVDEMAVAATFRGYGPEQGYDFLREAIAHHDYQSRGADIAPDEIFVSDGAKCDTANIQEL
;
A
#
# COMPACT_ATOMS: atom_id res chain seq x y z
N MET A 1 -28.46 0.09 24.71
CA MET A 1 -27.24 0.90 24.87
C MET A 1 -26.15 0.25 24.01
N ILE A 2 -25.41 1.00 23.20
CA ILE A 2 -24.39 0.44 22.30
C ILE A 2 -23.16 0.07 23.14
N ARG A 3 -22.68 -1.18 23.04
CA ARG A 3 -21.45 -1.64 23.72
C ARG A 3 -20.25 -1.42 22.81
N ILE A 4 -19.25 -0.70 23.31
CA ILE A 4 -17.96 -0.47 22.66
C ILE A 4 -17.15 -1.79 22.64
N ASN A 5 -16.34 -1.99 21.59
CA ASN A 5 -15.34 -3.06 21.54
C ASN A 5 -14.19 -2.75 22.54
N GLU A 6 -14.17 -3.46 23.65
CA GLU A 6 -13.20 -3.32 24.76
C GLU A 6 -11.74 -3.56 24.33
N ASN A 7 -11.49 -4.15 23.15
CA ASN A 7 -10.13 -4.29 22.64
C ASN A 7 -9.48 -2.94 22.28
N PHE A 8 -10.27 -1.90 22.01
CA PHE A 8 -9.73 -0.55 21.78
C PHE A 8 -9.07 0.03 23.04
N ASP A 9 -9.53 -0.35 24.24
CA ASP A 9 -8.96 0.12 25.50
C ASP A 9 -7.58 -0.50 25.80
N LYS A 10 -7.22 -1.59 25.09
CA LYS A 10 -5.91 -2.25 25.22
C LYS A 10 -4.83 -1.53 24.40
N LEU A 11 -5.19 -0.69 23.42
CA LEU A 11 -4.24 -0.01 22.55
C LEU A 11 -3.49 1.09 23.32
N GLN A 12 -2.15 1.05 23.27
CA GLN A 12 -1.32 2.11 23.86
C GLN A 12 -1.38 3.39 23.02
N SER A 13 -1.39 4.54 23.69
CA SER A 13 -1.63 5.85 23.06
C SER A 13 -0.48 6.38 22.18
N SER A 14 0.71 5.76 22.21
CA SER A 14 1.88 6.26 21.49
C SER A 14 2.03 5.60 20.12
N TYR A 15 1.40 6.18 19.10
CA TYR A 15 1.78 5.88 17.73
C TYR A 15 3.11 6.59 17.43
N LEU A 16 4.21 5.83 17.35
CA LEU A 16 5.59 6.34 17.18
C LEU A 16 5.68 7.51 16.18
N PHE A 17 4.98 7.40 15.05
CA PHE A 17 5.04 8.39 13.98
C PHE A 17 4.27 9.68 14.26
N SER A 18 3.20 9.64 15.07
CA SER A 18 2.50 10.86 15.46
C SER A 18 3.34 11.70 16.41
N GLU A 19 4.08 11.06 17.32
CA GLU A 19 5.01 11.73 18.22
C GLU A 19 6.22 12.31 17.49
N ILE A 20 6.80 11.58 16.53
CA ILE A 20 7.87 12.12 15.66
C ILE A 20 7.37 13.36 14.92
N ALA A 21 6.18 13.29 14.31
CA ALA A 21 5.61 14.43 13.59
C ALA A 21 5.37 15.64 14.50
N ARG A 22 4.93 15.42 15.75
CA ARG A 22 4.76 16.48 16.75
C ARG A 22 6.09 17.17 17.06
N ARG A 23 7.13 16.40 17.42
CA ARG A 23 8.46 16.96 17.75
C ARG A 23 9.10 17.71 16.58
N VAL A 24 8.94 17.20 15.35
CA VAL A 24 9.41 17.88 14.14
C VAL A 24 8.73 19.25 14.01
N ARG A 25 7.40 19.32 14.17
CA ARG A 25 6.67 20.60 14.13
C ARG A 25 7.12 21.57 15.22
N ASP A 26 7.25 21.09 16.45
CA ASP A 26 7.66 21.92 17.60
C ASP A 26 9.07 22.50 17.38
N TYR A 27 9.99 21.70 16.85
CA TYR A 27 11.33 22.19 16.50
C TYR A 27 11.30 23.24 15.38
N GLN A 28 10.47 23.05 14.34
CA GLN A 28 10.32 24.03 13.25
C GLN A 28 9.71 25.36 13.70
N ALA A 29 9.01 25.40 14.84
CA ALA A 29 8.47 26.62 15.43
C ALA A 29 9.49 27.42 16.26
N THR A 30 10.72 26.90 16.45
CA THR A 30 11.80 27.62 17.15
C THR A 30 12.46 28.68 16.24
N GLU A 31 12.98 29.77 16.82
CA GLU A 31 13.64 30.85 16.07
C GLU A 31 15.16 30.93 16.36
N PRO A 32 16.04 30.91 15.33
CA PRO A 32 15.76 30.67 13.91
C PRO A 32 15.65 29.15 13.60
N PRO A 33 14.67 28.72 12.80
CA PRO A 33 14.51 27.31 12.47
C PRO A 33 15.59 26.89 11.47
N ARG A 34 16.20 25.72 11.70
CA ARG A 34 17.12 25.11 10.73
C ARG A 34 16.35 24.20 9.77
N ARG A 35 16.84 24.11 8.53
CA ARG A 35 16.32 23.16 7.55
C ARG A 35 16.48 21.73 8.06
N ILE A 36 15.38 20.99 8.14
CA ILE A 36 15.37 19.57 8.52
C ILE A 36 15.57 18.71 7.28
N ILE A 37 16.47 17.73 7.37
CA ILE A 37 16.55 16.60 6.44
C ILE A 37 15.83 15.43 7.10
N ARG A 38 14.75 14.95 6.48
CA ARG A 38 13.91 13.89 7.04
C ARG A 38 14.44 12.53 6.60
N LEU A 39 15.07 11.81 7.52
CA LEU A 39 15.60 10.46 7.33
C LEU A 39 14.87 9.41 8.20
N GLY A 40 13.67 9.75 8.68
CA GLY A 40 12.83 8.90 9.53
C GLY A 40 11.80 8.12 8.70
N ILE A 41 10.50 8.22 9.06
CA ILE A 41 9.46 7.79 8.12
C ILE A 41 9.54 8.68 6.89
N GLY A 42 9.79 8.06 5.74
CA GLY A 42 9.95 8.73 4.47
C GLY A 42 8.90 8.21 3.50
N ASP A 43 8.11 9.13 2.98
CA ASP A 43 7.48 8.93 1.68
C ASP A 43 8.58 8.84 0.61
N VAL A 44 8.30 8.18 -0.50
CA VAL A 44 9.27 8.04 -1.59
C VAL A 44 9.58 9.41 -2.20
N THR A 45 10.81 9.60 -2.67
CA THR A 45 11.26 10.88 -3.25
C THR A 45 11.31 10.88 -4.77
N GLU A 46 11.20 9.71 -5.40
CA GLU A 46 11.32 9.54 -6.83
C GLU A 46 9.93 9.38 -7.48
N PRO A 47 9.75 9.87 -8.73
CA PRO A 47 8.52 9.69 -9.46
C PRO A 47 8.31 8.23 -9.87
N LEU A 48 7.07 7.88 -10.23
CA LEU A 48 6.77 6.58 -10.81
C LEU A 48 7.58 6.37 -12.11
N PRO A 49 8.10 5.15 -12.34
CA PRO A 49 8.81 4.85 -13.58
C PRO A 49 7.94 5.08 -14.82
N PRO A 50 8.53 5.50 -15.96
CA PRO A 50 7.78 5.75 -17.20
C PRO A 50 6.92 4.55 -17.66
N ALA A 51 7.39 3.33 -17.43
CA ALA A 51 6.65 2.11 -17.76
C ALA A 51 5.30 2.03 -17.03
N CYS A 52 5.28 2.37 -15.73
CA CYS A 52 4.05 2.40 -14.94
C CYS A 52 3.10 3.49 -15.45
N ILE A 53 3.62 4.69 -15.71
CA ILE A 53 2.81 5.81 -16.21
C ILE A 53 2.16 5.47 -17.56
N VAL A 54 2.92 4.91 -18.50
CA VAL A 54 2.39 4.50 -19.82
C VAL A 54 1.30 3.42 -19.67
N ALA A 55 1.50 2.43 -18.80
CA ALA A 55 0.51 1.39 -18.55
C ALA A 55 -0.77 1.95 -17.90
N LEU A 56 -0.63 2.84 -16.92
CA LEU A 56 -1.75 3.48 -16.25
C LEU A 56 -2.58 4.34 -17.21
N HIS A 57 -1.94 5.12 -18.09
CA HIS A 57 -2.67 5.87 -19.11
C HIS A 57 -3.48 4.97 -20.04
N ARG A 58 -2.87 3.88 -20.53
CA ARG A 58 -3.57 2.90 -21.38
C ARG A 58 -4.77 2.27 -20.67
N ALA A 59 -4.63 1.93 -19.38
CA ALA A 59 -5.72 1.36 -18.59
C ALA A 59 -6.87 2.38 -18.40
N VAL A 60 -6.55 3.66 -18.17
CA VAL A 60 -7.56 4.72 -18.10
C VAL A 60 -8.27 4.91 -19.44
N ASP A 61 -7.53 4.89 -20.55
CA ASP A 61 -8.11 5.01 -21.90
C ASP A 61 -9.02 3.80 -22.24
N GLU A 62 -8.63 2.58 -21.84
CA GLU A 62 -9.45 1.37 -21.99
C GLU A 62 -10.79 1.52 -21.26
N MET A 63 -10.77 2.09 -20.05
CA MET A 63 -11.96 2.31 -19.23
C MET A 63 -12.84 3.46 -19.73
N ALA A 64 -12.32 4.35 -20.58
CA ALA A 64 -13.09 5.46 -21.17
C ALA A 64 -13.97 5.03 -22.36
N VAL A 65 -13.75 3.84 -22.92
CA VAL A 65 -14.46 3.34 -24.09
C VAL A 65 -15.48 2.27 -23.67
N ALA A 66 -16.76 2.50 -23.96
CA ALA A 66 -17.85 1.61 -23.52
C ALA A 66 -17.69 0.15 -23.98
N ALA A 67 -17.05 -0.07 -25.15
CA ALA A 67 -16.81 -1.41 -25.69
C ALA A 67 -15.72 -2.19 -24.95
N THR A 68 -14.82 -1.52 -24.23
CA THR A 68 -13.67 -2.12 -23.52
C THR A 68 -13.73 -1.92 -22.01
N PHE A 69 -14.72 -1.16 -21.52
CA PHE A 69 -14.94 -0.94 -20.11
C PHE A 69 -15.09 -2.26 -19.33
N ARG A 70 -14.45 -2.33 -18.16
CA ARG A 70 -14.54 -3.46 -17.23
C ARG A 70 -15.25 -3.01 -15.96
N GLY A 71 -16.23 -3.79 -15.51
CA GLY A 71 -16.92 -3.54 -14.24
C GLY A 71 -16.08 -3.97 -13.03
N TYR A 72 -16.72 -4.62 -12.05
CA TYR A 72 -15.98 -5.26 -10.98
C TYR A 72 -14.96 -6.26 -11.53
N GLY A 73 -13.72 -6.14 -11.07
CA GLY A 73 -12.68 -7.13 -11.34
C GLY A 73 -12.83 -8.37 -10.46
N PRO A 74 -12.07 -9.43 -10.74
CA PRO A 74 -11.98 -10.59 -9.85
C PRO A 74 -11.40 -10.20 -8.49
N GLU A 75 -12.02 -10.67 -7.41
CA GLU A 75 -11.69 -10.30 -6.02
C GLU A 75 -10.26 -10.67 -5.62
N GLN A 76 -9.69 -11.72 -6.22
CA GLN A 76 -8.33 -12.19 -5.97
C GLN A 76 -7.27 -11.47 -6.83
N GLY A 77 -7.71 -10.65 -7.80
CA GLY A 77 -6.85 -9.99 -8.79
C GLY A 77 -6.90 -10.64 -10.17
N TYR A 78 -6.61 -9.84 -11.20
CA TYR A 78 -6.62 -10.28 -12.60
C TYR A 78 -5.52 -11.30 -12.90
N ASP A 79 -5.83 -12.30 -13.74
CA ASP A 79 -4.94 -13.40 -14.09
C ASP A 79 -3.58 -12.92 -14.59
N PHE A 80 -3.56 -11.92 -15.48
CA PHE A 80 -2.31 -11.39 -16.04
C PHE A 80 -1.33 -10.88 -14.97
N LEU A 81 -1.84 -10.39 -13.83
CA LEU A 81 -1.02 -9.89 -12.74
C LEU A 81 -0.60 -11.03 -11.81
N ARG A 82 -1.52 -11.93 -11.48
CA ARG A 82 -1.23 -13.10 -10.63
C ARG A 82 -0.19 -14.02 -11.28
N GLU A 83 -0.32 -14.28 -12.58
CA GLU A 83 0.64 -15.05 -13.37
C GLU A 83 2.01 -14.37 -13.42
N ALA A 84 2.06 -13.04 -13.63
CA ALA A 84 3.30 -12.29 -13.64
C ALA A 84 4.02 -12.35 -12.29
N ILE A 85 3.30 -12.21 -11.17
CA ILE A 85 3.87 -12.32 -9.82
C ILE A 85 4.37 -13.75 -9.58
N ALA A 86 3.55 -14.79 -9.84
CA ALA A 86 3.94 -16.19 -9.66
C ALA A 86 5.23 -16.50 -10.41
N HIS A 87 5.31 -16.10 -11.68
CA HIS A 87 6.48 -16.37 -12.50
C HIS A 87 7.71 -15.58 -12.07
N HIS A 88 7.61 -14.26 -11.97
CA HIS A 88 8.77 -13.38 -11.80
C HIS A 88 9.26 -13.31 -10.35
N ASP A 89 8.37 -13.38 -9.37
CA ASP A 89 8.75 -13.22 -7.96
C ASP A 89 9.00 -14.54 -7.23
N TYR A 90 8.39 -15.65 -7.68
CA TYR A 90 8.50 -16.95 -7.00
C TYR A 90 9.16 -18.04 -7.87
N GLN A 91 8.55 -18.42 -8.99
CA GLN A 91 9.01 -19.56 -9.80
C GLN A 91 10.40 -19.33 -10.41
N SER A 92 10.68 -18.10 -10.88
CA SER A 92 12.01 -17.74 -11.39
C SER A 92 13.12 -17.84 -10.33
N ARG A 93 12.74 -17.85 -9.04
CA ARG A 93 13.62 -17.96 -7.88
C ARG A 93 13.62 -19.37 -7.26
N GLY A 94 12.96 -20.33 -7.91
CA GLY A 94 12.90 -21.73 -7.48
C GLY A 94 11.82 -22.03 -6.42
N ALA A 95 10.88 -21.13 -6.19
CA ALA A 95 9.72 -21.38 -5.33
C ALA A 95 8.50 -21.79 -6.17
N ASP A 96 7.91 -22.93 -5.86
CA ASP A 96 6.71 -23.46 -6.54
C ASP A 96 5.44 -22.81 -5.97
N ILE A 97 5.20 -21.55 -6.37
CA ILE A 97 3.98 -20.81 -6.06
C ILE A 97 3.14 -20.70 -7.33
N ALA A 98 1.90 -21.15 -7.27
CA ALA A 98 0.94 -21.10 -8.35
C ALA A 98 0.15 -19.76 -8.38
N PRO A 99 -0.37 -19.33 -9.54
CA PRO A 99 -1.12 -18.07 -9.63
C PRO A 99 -2.39 -18.01 -8.76
N ASP A 100 -2.99 -19.15 -8.41
CA ASP A 100 -4.16 -19.26 -7.53
C ASP A 100 -3.82 -19.20 -6.03
N GLU A 101 -2.54 -19.19 -5.68
CA GLU A 101 -2.05 -18.91 -4.33
C GLU A 101 -1.76 -17.41 -4.11
N ILE A 102 -1.95 -16.58 -5.13
CA ILE A 102 -1.67 -15.12 -5.10
C ILE A 102 -2.98 -14.33 -5.01
N PHE A 103 -3.06 -13.49 -3.99
CA PHE A 103 -4.18 -12.59 -3.73
C PHE A 103 -3.69 -11.14 -3.83
N VAL A 104 -4.17 -10.40 -4.83
CA VAL A 104 -3.80 -9.00 -5.04
C VAL A 104 -4.70 -8.10 -4.20
N SER A 105 -4.10 -7.26 -3.35
CA SER A 105 -4.80 -6.33 -2.46
C SER A 105 -4.47 -4.86 -2.78
N ASP A 106 -5.06 -3.95 -2.00
CA ASP A 106 -4.76 -2.52 -2.02
C ASP A 106 -3.50 -2.16 -1.21
N GLY A 107 -2.92 -3.13 -0.47
CA GLY A 107 -1.63 -3.00 0.15
C GLY A 107 -1.43 -3.84 1.41
N ALA A 108 -0.16 -4.12 1.70
CA ALA A 108 0.24 -4.99 2.82
C ALA A 108 -0.32 -4.57 4.19
N LYS A 109 -0.55 -3.27 4.43
CA LYS A 109 -1.15 -2.80 5.69
C LYS A 109 -2.58 -3.31 5.87
N CYS A 110 -3.39 -3.29 4.81
CA CYS A 110 -4.74 -3.81 4.85
C CYS A 110 -4.72 -5.33 5.06
N ASP A 111 -3.84 -6.04 4.34
CA ASP A 111 -3.72 -7.50 4.47
C ASP A 111 -3.32 -7.92 5.89
N THR A 112 -2.33 -7.27 6.49
CA THR A 112 -1.94 -7.56 7.88
C THR A 112 -3.05 -7.29 8.89
N ALA A 113 -3.98 -6.37 8.60
CA ALA A 113 -5.15 -6.13 9.46
C ALA A 113 -6.26 -7.17 9.25
N ASN A 114 -6.36 -7.72 8.04
CA ASN A 114 -7.35 -8.72 7.66
C ASN A 114 -6.94 -10.15 8.04
N ILE A 115 -5.64 -10.44 8.10
CA ILE A 115 -5.08 -11.72 8.52
C ILE A 115 -4.81 -11.67 10.04
N GLN A 116 -5.79 -12.06 10.84
CA GLN A 116 -5.74 -11.94 12.31
C GLN A 116 -5.15 -13.18 13.03
N GLU A 117 -4.76 -14.22 12.29
CA GLU A 117 -4.38 -15.55 12.84
C GLU A 117 -2.86 -15.84 12.82
N LEU A 118 -1.99 -14.86 12.57
CA LEU A 118 -0.54 -15.05 12.63
C LEU A 118 0.00 -15.14 14.07
#